data_AF-A0A8T6PET4-F1
#
_entry.id   AF-A0A8T6PET4-F1
#
_cell.length_a   1.000
_cell.length_b   1.000
_cell.length_c   1.000
_cell.angle_alpha   90.00
_cell.angle_beta   90.00
_cell.angle_gamma   90.00
#
_symmetry.space_group_name_H-M   'P 1'
#
loop_
_entity.id
_entity.type
_entity.pdbx_description
1 polymer ?
#
loop_
_entity_poly.entity_id
_entity_poly.type
_entity_poly.pdbx_seq_one_letter_code
_entity_poly.pdbx_strand_id
1 'polypeptide(L)'
;MIPPEVNNTGYPIADVVARFQNAPHPKLVLAYIDVGQVEDYRTYWQPGWAPGNPGWIAGEDPDGWAGNYPVAFWYDDYQAIWLGPAGYLQGILDAGFDGVYLDWIEAYSDESVIRIAEQDDVDPMQEILWWVEDIANFGRAQDPEFLVIGQNAAELVEHEAYTQTVDAIAQEQVWFDGAADNDPSGDCPLPRTEDKVESDAYVTQLSAPCRELYEMFPDSILHVSSESYLYYLNIAHAQGIPVFTVDYSENIAWVYQTSRELGFIPFVSNRALDQFHPAQ
;
A
#
# COMPACT_ATOMS: atom_id res chain seq x y z
N MET A 1 2.72 -0.19 -23.61
CA MET A 1 2.62 -0.73 -22.24
C MET A 1 3.78 -1.66 -21.99
N ILE A 2 4.56 -1.37 -20.96
CA ILE A 2 5.59 -2.28 -20.43
C ILE A 2 4.82 -3.31 -19.59
N PRO A 3 4.88 -4.61 -19.93
CA PRO A 3 4.18 -5.62 -19.15
C PRO A 3 4.74 -5.62 -17.72
N PRO A 4 3.89 -5.71 -16.69
CA PRO A 4 4.35 -5.63 -15.31
C PRO A 4 5.29 -6.80 -14.97
N GLU A 5 5.03 -7.99 -15.50
CA GLU A 5 5.75 -9.22 -15.19
C GLU A 5 6.35 -9.85 -16.47
N VAL A 6 7.51 -10.50 -16.30
CA VAL A 6 8.18 -11.22 -17.39
C VAL A 6 7.24 -12.32 -17.92
N ASN A 7 6.98 -12.31 -19.23
CA ASN A 7 6.07 -13.23 -19.95
C ASN A 7 4.57 -12.91 -19.89
N ASN A 8 4.14 -11.84 -19.22
CA ASN A 8 2.74 -11.40 -19.21
C ASN A 8 2.43 -10.36 -20.30
N THR A 9 2.75 -10.67 -21.57
CA THR A 9 2.60 -9.73 -22.70
C THR A 9 1.25 -9.81 -23.40
N GLY A 10 0.43 -10.81 -23.07
CA GLY A 10 -0.81 -11.12 -23.80
C GLY A 10 -2.09 -10.56 -23.17
N TYR A 11 -2.02 -10.00 -21.96
CA TYR A 11 -3.19 -9.52 -21.26
C TYR A 11 -3.68 -8.18 -21.86
N PRO A 12 -4.95 -8.07 -22.27
CA PRO A 12 -5.46 -6.88 -22.94
C PRO A 12 -5.86 -5.79 -21.91
N ILE A 13 -4.87 -5.24 -21.20
CA ILE A 13 -5.10 -4.33 -20.07
C ILE A 13 -6.00 -3.15 -20.47
N ALA A 14 -5.70 -2.47 -21.58
CA ALA A 14 -6.49 -1.31 -22.03
C ALA A 14 -7.96 -1.68 -22.34
N ASP A 15 -8.21 -2.86 -22.93
CA ASP A 15 -9.58 -3.32 -23.18
C ASP A 15 -10.32 -3.63 -21.86
N VAL A 16 -9.61 -4.18 -20.86
CA VAL A 16 -10.20 -4.47 -19.55
C VAL A 16 -10.53 -3.18 -18.81
N VAL A 17 -9.61 -2.21 -18.77
CA VAL A 17 -9.84 -0.88 -18.20
C VAL A 17 -11.05 -0.21 -18.85
N ALA A 18 -11.07 -0.15 -20.18
CA ALA A 18 -12.19 0.42 -20.93
C ALA A 18 -13.52 -0.30 -20.67
N ARG A 19 -13.51 -1.63 -20.47
CA ARG A 19 -14.73 -2.40 -20.14
C ARG A 19 -15.30 -2.03 -18.77
N PHE A 20 -14.45 -1.77 -17.78
CA PHE A 20 -14.91 -1.35 -16.44
C PHE A 20 -15.44 0.09 -16.45
N GLN A 21 -14.75 1.00 -17.14
CA GLN A 21 -15.19 2.40 -17.29
C GLN A 21 -16.50 2.52 -18.08
N ASN A 22 -16.71 1.68 -19.10
CA ASN A 22 -17.92 1.69 -19.93
C ASN A 22 -19.02 0.72 -19.45
N ALA A 23 -18.88 0.12 -18.27
CA ALA A 23 -19.91 -0.73 -17.70
C ALA A 23 -21.20 0.06 -17.40
N PRO A 24 -22.38 -0.59 -17.30
CA PRO A 24 -23.63 0.08 -16.92
C PRO A 24 -23.54 0.86 -15.59
N HIS A 25 -22.67 0.39 -14.69
CA HIS A 25 -22.21 1.10 -13.51
C HIS A 25 -20.71 1.37 -13.69
N PRO A 26 -20.33 2.52 -14.31
CA PRO A 26 -18.94 2.87 -14.55
C PRO A 26 -18.10 2.75 -13.28
N LYS A 27 -16.87 2.28 -13.45
CA LYS A 27 -15.88 2.14 -12.39
C LYS A 27 -14.68 3.01 -12.72
N LEU A 28 -14.11 3.60 -11.68
CA LEU A 28 -12.73 4.08 -11.71
C LEU A 28 -11.82 2.85 -11.61
N VAL A 29 -10.76 2.83 -12.40
CA VAL A 29 -9.79 1.75 -12.45
C VAL A 29 -8.42 2.35 -12.18
N LEU A 30 -7.80 1.92 -11.09
CA LEU A 30 -6.50 2.41 -10.65
C LEU A 30 -5.44 1.33 -10.86
N ALA A 31 -4.24 1.73 -11.23
CA ALA A 31 -3.10 0.84 -11.28
C ALA A 31 -2.40 0.79 -9.91
N TYR A 32 -2.26 -0.41 -9.35
CA TYR A 32 -1.38 -0.63 -8.21
C TYR A 32 0.07 -0.40 -8.63
N ILE A 33 0.79 0.39 -7.83
CA ILE A 33 2.25 0.55 -7.92
C ILE A 33 2.83 0.53 -6.51
N ASP A 34 3.88 -0.26 -6.33
CA ASP A 34 4.72 -0.17 -5.13
C ASP A 34 5.74 0.95 -5.36
N VAL A 35 5.72 1.98 -4.50
CA VAL A 35 6.60 3.14 -4.62
C VAL A 35 7.78 3.11 -3.66
N GLY A 36 7.77 2.21 -2.68
CA GLY A 36 8.80 2.08 -1.64
C GLY A 36 9.65 0.82 -1.76
N GLN A 37 9.33 -0.08 -2.70
CA GLN A 37 10.08 -1.31 -2.96
C GLN A 37 10.30 -1.56 -4.45
N VAL A 38 11.20 -2.50 -4.74
CA VAL A 38 11.30 -3.18 -6.04
C VAL A 38 11.01 -4.66 -5.90
N GLU A 39 10.44 -5.22 -6.94
CA GLU A 39 9.92 -6.59 -7.01
C GLU A 39 10.71 -7.39 -8.08
N ASP A 40 11.32 -8.51 -7.71
CA ASP A 40 12.22 -9.26 -8.61
C ASP A 40 11.53 -9.97 -9.79
N TYR A 41 10.21 -10.09 -9.73
CA TYR A 41 9.38 -10.62 -10.81
C TYR A 41 8.97 -9.56 -11.84
N ARG A 42 9.20 -8.27 -11.57
CA ARG A 42 8.84 -7.19 -12.50
C ARG A 42 9.82 -7.07 -13.64
N THR A 43 9.35 -6.56 -14.78
CA THR A 43 10.20 -6.45 -15.98
C THR A 43 11.32 -5.40 -15.91
N TYR A 44 11.31 -4.51 -14.91
CA TYR A 44 12.42 -3.61 -14.63
C TYR A 44 13.60 -4.30 -13.95
N TRP A 45 13.38 -5.45 -13.29
CA TRP A 45 14.41 -6.12 -12.50
C TRP A 45 15.58 -6.53 -13.40
N GLN A 46 16.81 -6.17 -13.01
CA GLN A 46 18.00 -6.47 -13.81
C GLN A 46 18.82 -7.62 -13.21
N PRO A 47 19.51 -8.41 -14.05
CA PRO A 47 20.44 -9.42 -13.58
C PRO A 47 21.50 -8.84 -12.64
N GLY A 48 21.63 -9.43 -11.45
CA GLY A 48 22.60 -9.03 -10.45
C GLY A 48 22.10 -7.99 -9.46
N TRP A 49 20.85 -7.53 -9.58
CA TRP A 49 20.21 -6.75 -8.53
C TRP A 49 20.04 -7.58 -7.24
N ALA A 50 20.30 -6.95 -6.11
CA ALA A 50 20.22 -7.48 -4.75
C ALA A 50 20.37 -6.32 -3.74
N PRO A 51 20.06 -6.51 -2.45
CA PRO A 51 20.37 -5.50 -1.43
C PRO A 51 21.82 -4.98 -1.51
N GLY A 52 21.96 -3.66 -1.58
CA GLY A 52 23.22 -2.94 -1.78
C GLY A 52 23.73 -2.87 -3.24
N ASN A 53 23.04 -3.47 -4.21
CA ASN A 53 23.35 -3.36 -5.63
C ASN A 53 22.10 -3.39 -6.53
N PRO A 54 21.67 -2.27 -7.12
CA PRO A 54 22.24 -0.92 -7.02
C PRO A 54 22.17 -0.39 -5.59
N GLY A 55 22.95 0.63 -5.27
CA GLY A 55 23.07 1.16 -3.89
C GLY A 55 21.75 1.62 -3.28
N TRP A 56 20.72 1.87 -4.09
CA TRP A 56 19.38 2.24 -3.66
C TRP A 56 18.47 1.06 -3.30
N ILE A 57 18.86 -0.21 -3.54
CA ILE A 57 18.14 -1.37 -2.98
C ILE A 57 18.60 -1.55 -1.54
N ALA A 58 17.74 -1.24 -0.57
CA ALA A 58 18.12 -1.02 0.81
C ALA A 58 18.28 -2.30 1.63
N GLY A 59 17.39 -3.28 1.43
CA GLY A 59 17.31 -4.46 2.27
C GLY A 59 16.38 -5.54 1.70
N GLU A 60 16.18 -6.59 2.49
CA GLU A 60 15.08 -7.54 2.27
C GLU A 60 13.80 -6.95 2.88
N ASP A 61 12.63 -7.38 2.38
CA ASP A 61 11.34 -7.02 2.96
C ASP A 61 11.21 -7.47 4.44
N PRO A 62 10.80 -6.59 5.37
CA PRO A 62 10.70 -6.89 6.79
C PRO A 62 9.49 -7.77 7.15
N ASP A 63 8.43 -7.76 6.34
CA ASP A 63 7.17 -8.48 6.57
C ASP A 63 7.17 -9.90 5.99
N GLY A 64 8.24 -10.28 5.28
CA GLY A 64 8.44 -11.60 4.71
C GLY A 64 7.88 -11.78 3.30
N TRP A 65 7.56 -10.69 2.59
CA TRP A 65 7.14 -10.73 1.18
C TRP A 65 8.32 -11.05 0.26
N ALA A 66 8.58 -12.35 0.09
CA ALA A 66 9.67 -12.84 -0.76
C ALA A 66 9.66 -12.22 -2.17
N GLY A 67 10.81 -11.67 -2.57
CA GLY A 67 10.99 -11.04 -3.88
C GLY A 67 10.73 -9.53 -3.88
N ASN A 68 10.37 -8.94 -2.74
CA ASN A 68 10.26 -7.49 -2.54
C ASN A 68 11.46 -6.96 -1.75
N TYR A 69 11.93 -5.77 -2.11
CA TYR A 69 13.12 -5.17 -1.52
C TYR A 69 12.88 -3.66 -1.33
N PRO A 70 12.88 -3.14 -0.08
CA PRO A 70 12.79 -1.71 0.19
C PRO A 70 13.85 -0.91 -0.58
N VAL A 71 13.51 0.31 -1.00
CA VAL A 71 14.41 1.17 -1.77
C VAL A 71 14.55 2.57 -1.20
N ALA A 72 15.73 3.15 -1.39
CA ALA A 72 15.96 4.58 -1.24
C ALA A 72 15.29 5.32 -2.41
N PHE A 73 14.00 5.60 -2.26
CA PHE A 73 13.12 6.09 -3.34
C PHE A 73 13.47 7.49 -3.88
N TRP A 74 14.39 8.21 -3.24
CA TRP A 74 14.91 9.51 -3.73
C TRP A 74 15.98 9.37 -4.83
N TYR A 75 16.45 8.18 -5.16
CA TYR A 75 17.46 8.00 -6.20
C TYR A 75 16.87 8.18 -7.60
N ASP A 76 17.46 9.07 -8.41
CA ASP A 76 17.06 9.32 -9.81
C ASP A 76 16.96 8.03 -10.64
N ASP A 77 17.89 7.09 -10.48
CA ASP A 77 17.90 5.82 -11.22
C ASP A 77 16.68 4.95 -10.88
N TYR A 78 16.22 4.98 -9.62
CA TYR A 78 14.99 4.32 -9.20
C TYR A 78 13.76 5.06 -9.74
N GLN A 79 13.68 6.38 -9.54
CA GLN A 79 12.56 7.19 -10.02
C GLN A 79 12.38 7.10 -11.55
N ALA A 80 13.48 6.96 -12.30
CA ALA A 80 13.47 6.79 -13.75
C ALA A 80 12.79 5.49 -14.22
N ILE A 81 12.68 4.46 -13.37
CA ILE A 81 11.87 3.25 -13.64
C ILE A 81 10.40 3.64 -13.82
N TRP A 82 9.92 4.62 -13.08
CA TRP A 82 8.52 5.05 -13.07
C TRP A 82 8.26 6.24 -13.99
N LEU A 83 9.03 7.32 -13.86
CA LEU A 83 8.80 8.61 -14.51
C LEU A 83 9.70 8.86 -15.74
N GLY A 84 10.66 7.97 -16.01
CA GLY A 84 11.58 8.13 -17.13
C GLY A 84 10.88 8.06 -18.50
N PRO A 85 11.60 8.35 -19.61
CA PRO A 85 11.03 8.30 -20.97
C PRO A 85 10.46 6.93 -21.38
N ALA A 86 10.93 5.87 -20.74
CA ALA A 86 10.41 4.50 -20.87
C ALA A 86 9.91 3.98 -19.51
N GLY A 87 9.45 4.88 -18.65
CA GLY A 87 8.94 4.55 -17.32
C GLY A 87 7.55 3.94 -17.37
N TYR A 88 7.17 3.26 -16.30
CA TYR A 88 5.91 2.54 -16.20
C TYR A 88 4.69 3.46 -16.18
N LEU A 89 4.82 4.68 -15.62
CA LEU A 89 3.68 5.56 -15.40
C LEU A 89 3.06 6.05 -16.73
N GLN A 90 3.89 6.30 -17.75
CA GLN A 90 3.38 6.57 -19.10
C GLN A 90 2.60 5.37 -19.66
N GLY A 91 3.05 4.15 -19.38
CA GLY A 91 2.36 2.93 -19.80
C GLY A 91 1.01 2.73 -19.11
N ILE A 92 0.87 3.18 -17.86
CA ILE A 92 -0.38 3.20 -17.09
C ILE A 92 -1.36 4.21 -17.71
N LEU A 93 -0.90 5.43 -17.98
CA LEU A 93 -1.71 6.46 -18.64
C LEU A 93 -2.17 6.03 -20.04
N ASP A 94 -1.26 5.47 -20.85
CA ASP A 94 -1.57 4.97 -22.20
C ASP A 94 -2.60 3.83 -22.19
N ALA A 95 -2.71 3.10 -21.07
CA ALA A 95 -3.71 2.06 -20.88
C ALA A 95 -5.12 2.60 -20.56
N GLY A 96 -5.20 3.87 -20.19
CA GLY A 96 -6.43 4.55 -19.80
C GLY A 96 -6.83 4.35 -18.33
N PHE A 97 -5.91 3.97 -17.43
CA PHE A 97 -6.21 3.97 -15.99
C PHE A 97 -6.57 5.39 -15.52
N ASP A 98 -7.51 5.50 -14.58
CA ASP A 98 -7.96 6.77 -14.01
C ASP A 98 -6.97 7.33 -12.97
N GLY A 99 -5.94 6.57 -12.60
CA GLY A 99 -5.02 6.93 -11.54
C GLY A 99 -4.18 5.77 -11.05
N VAL A 100 -3.53 5.99 -9.90
CA VAL A 100 -2.66 5.01 -9.23
C VAL A 100 -3.06 4.81 -7.78
N TYR A 101 -2.78 3.60 -7.30
CA TYR A 101 -2.86 3.20 -5.90
C TYR A 101 -1.44 2.86 -5.44
N LEU A 102 -0.91 3.69 -4.54
CA LEU A 102 0.49 3.71 -4.13
C LEU A 102 0.69 2.88 -2.87
N ASP A 103 1.44 1.79 -2.98
CA ASP A 103 1.82 0.93 -1.86
C ASP A 103 3.21 1.30 -1.32
N TRP A 104 3.50 0.89 -0.09
CA TRP A 104 4.79 1.09 0.59
C TRP A 104 5.21 2.56 0.69
N ILE A 105 4.23 3.46 0.90
CA ILE A 105 4.53 4.85 1.22
C ILE A 105 5.32 4.93 2.54
N GLU A 106 5.02 4.06 3.51
CA GLU A 106 5.71 3.93 4.79
C GLU A 106 7.19 3.53 4.71
N ALA A 107 7.74 3.28 3.51
CA ALA A 107 9.16 2.98 3.31
C ALA A 107 10.10 4.01 3.94
N TYR A 108 9.65 5.26 4.13
CA TYR A 108 10.43 6.28 4.83
C TYR A 108 10.78 5.91 6.27
N SER A 109 10.03 4.97 6.87
CA SER A 109 10.19 4.50 8.25
C SER A 109 10.96 3.17 8.35
N ASP A 110 11.28 2.52 7.22
CA ASP A 110 12.05 1.28 7.20
C ASP A 110 13.50 1.51 7.66
N GLU A 111 14.02 0.62 8.52
CA GLU A 111 15.36 0.76 9.08
C GLU A 111 16.46 0.75 8.01
N SER A 112 16.29 -0.03 6.94
CA SER A 112 17.27 -0.13 5.87
C SER A 112 17.28 1.13 5.02
N VAL A 113 16.09 1.70 4.74
CA VAL A 113 15.94 2.98 4.06
C VAL A 113 16.50 4.11 4.92
N ILE A 114 16.19 4.17 6.22
CA ILE A 114 16.72 5.17 7.17
C ILE A 114 18.25 5.14 7.16
N ARG A 115 18.89 3.95 7.16
CA ARG A 115 20.36 3.86 7.11
C ARG A 115 20.96 4.47 5.84
N ILE A 116 20.28 4.41 4.70
CA ILE A 116 20.74 5.07 3.47
C ILE A 116 20.48 6.57 3.57
N ALA A 117 19.32 6.99 4.09
CA ALA A 117 19.01 8.40 4.27
C ALA A 117 20.04 9.12 5.16
N GLU A 118 20.46 8.48 6.25
CA GLU A 118 21.53 8.98 7.12
C GLU A 118 22.90 9.10 6.40
N GLN A 119 23.19 8.20 5.46
CA GLN A 119 24.43 8.24 4.68
C GLN A 119 24.40 9.35 3.63
N ASP A 120 23.23 9.59 3.05
CA ASP A 120 23.00 10.58 1.99
C ASP A 120 22.70 11.98 2.54
N ASP A 121 22.50 12.12 3.85
CA ASP A 121 22.14 13.37 4.55
C ASP A 121 20.79 13.95 4.06
N VAL A 122 19.78 13.08 3.93
CA VAL A 122 18.40 13.43 3.54
C VAL A 122 17.39 13.07 4.62
N ASP A 123 16.21 13.70 4.57
CA ASP A 123 15.06 13.38 5.43
C ASP A 123 14.11 12.46 4.65
N PRO A 124 14.03 11.15 4.97
CA PRO A 124 13.24 10.20 4.19
C PRO A 124 11.73 10.54 4.21
N MET A 125 11.24 11.16 5.29
CA MET A 125 9.85 11.64 5.36
C MET A 125 9.59 12.74 4.34
N GLN A 126 10.52 13.69 4.19
CA GLN A 126 10.37 14.75 3.20
C GLN A 126 10.52 14.20 1.77
N GLU A 127 11.41 13.24 1.57
CA GLU A 127 11.63 12.59 0.27
C GLU A 127 10.37 11.83 -0.19
N ILE A 128 9.63 11.15 0.70
CA ILE A 128 8.42 10.41 0.26
C ILE A 128 7.30 11.37 -0.13
N LEU A 129 7.19 12.51 0.56
CA LEU A 129 6.22 13.55 0.21
C LEU A 129 6.49 14.12 -1.18
N TRP A 130 7.76 14.40 -1.50
CA TRP A 130 8.16 14.82 -2.85
C TRP A 130 7.93 13.73 -3.88
N TRP A 131 8.22 12.47 -3.53
CA TRP A 131 8.04 11.36 -4.46
C TRP A 131 6.57 11.14 -4.86
N VAL A 132 5.66 11.19 -3.88
CA VAL A 132 4.21 11.12 -4.13
C VAL A 132 3.74 12.34 -4.94
N GLU A 133 4.25 13.54 -4.64
CA GLU A 133 3.97 14.76 -5.41
C GLU A 133 4.45 14.66 -6.86
N ASP A 134 5.64 14.12 -7.11
CA ASP A 134 6.20 13.94 -8.46
C ASP A 134 5.39 12.95 -9.29
N ILE A 135 4.94 11.84 -8.70
CA ILE A 135 4.03 10.88 -9.35
C ILE A 135 2.71 11.56 -9.71
N ALA A 136 2.12 12.31 -8.76
CA ALA A 136 0.87 13.02 -8.98
C ALA A 136 1.01 14.09 -10.08
N ASN A 137 2.09 14.86 -10.04
CA ASN A 137 2.39 15.91 -11.02
C ASN A 137 2.62 15.33 -12.41
N PHE A 138 3.33 14.20 -12.51
CA PHE A 138 3.52 13.49 -13.77
C PHE A 138 2.16 13.10 -14.34
N GLY A 139 1.34 12.34 -13.61
CA GLY A 139 0.03 11.92 -14.07
C GLY A 139 -0.88 13.09 -14.46
N ARG A 140 -0.98 14.11 -13.59
CA ARG A 140 -1.84 15.29 -13.77
C ARG A 140 -1.41 16.21 -14.90
N ALA A 141 -0.13 16.18 -15.30
CA ALA A 141 0.34 16.92 -16.47
C ALA A 141 -0.16 16.31 -17.79
N GLN A 142 -0.55 15.03 -17.81
CA GLN A 142 -1.14 14.39 -18.99
C GLN A 142 -2.67 14.25 -18.88
N ASP A 143 -3.18 13.97 -17.69
CA ASP A 143 -4.61 13.89 -17.38
C ASP A 143 -4.93 14.66 -16.10
N PRO A 144 -5.54 15.87 -16.19
CA PRO A 144 -5.87 16.67 -15.00
C PRO A 144 -6.81 15.99 -13.99
N GLU A 145 -7.49 14.91 -14.36
CA GLU A 145 -8.35 14.12 -13.45
C GLU A 145 -7.64 12.89 -12.87
N PHE A 146 -6.33 12.72 -13.12
CA PHE A 146 -5.55 11.59 -12.64
C PHE A 146 -5.54 11.50 -11.10
N LEU A 147 -6.02 10.36 -10.61
CA LEU A 147 -6.22 10.10 -9.19
C LEU A 147 -4.97 9.48 -8.54
N VAL A 148 -4.70 9.87 -7.30
CA VAL A 148 -3.64 9.28 -6.47
C VAL A 148 -4.22 8.82 -5.14
N ILE A 149 -4.18 7.51 -4.89
CA ILE A 149 -4.58 6.92 -3.60
C ILE A 149 -3.32 6.43 -2.89
N GLY A 150 -3.06 6.91 -1.68
CA GLY A 150 -1.98 6.39 -0.84
C GLY A 150 -2.46 5.29 0.10
N GLN A 151 -1.74 4.18 0.16
CA GLN A 151 -1.97 3.07 1.08
C GLN A 151 -1.13 3.22 2.35
N ASN A 152 -1.71 2.81 3.48
CA ASN A 152 -1.13 2.89 4.82
C ASN A 152 -0.64 4.31 5.14
N ALA A 153 0.47 4.42 5.88
CA ALA A 153 1.11 5.68 6.28
C ALA A 153 0.11 6.79 6.68
N ALA A 154 -0.93 6.43 7.45
CA ALA A 154 -2.09 7.29 7.67
C ALA A 154 -1.71 8.61 8.37
N GLU A 155 -0.64 8.61 9.17
CA GLU A 155 -0.05 9.77 9.83
C GLU A 155 0.37 10.90 8.88
N LEU A 156 0.63 10.61 7.60
CA LEU A 156 0.97 11.64 6.62
C LEU A 156 -0.15 12.67 6.40
N VAL A 157 -1.37 12.38 6.85
CA VAL A 157 -2.51 13.33 6.83
C VAL A 157 -2.27 14.58 7.68
N GLU A 158 -1.27 14.57 8.56
CA GLU A 158 -0.81 15.75 9.29
C GLU A 158 0.02 16.71 8.43
N HIS A 159 0.48 16.25 7.26
CA HIS A 159 1.25 17.04 6.29
C HIS A 159 0.33 17.59 5.19
N GLU A 160 0.13 18.91 5.18
CA GLU A 160 -0.75 19.57 4.19
C GLU A 160 -0.31 19.29 2.74
N ALA A 161 1.00 19.17 2.48
CA ALA A 161 1.51 18.81 1.15
C ALA A 161 1.00 17.44 0.69
N TYR A 162 0.91 16.46 1.60
CA TYR A 162 0.37 15.14 1.30
C TYR A 162 -1.12 15.20 1.02
N THR A 163 -1.89 15.87 1.87
CA THR A 163 -3.36 15.93 1.76
C THR A 163 -3.85 16.78 0.59
N GLN A 164 -3.03 17.70 0.09
CA GLN A 164 -3.28 18.40 -1.18
C GLN A 164 -2.89 17.57 -2.40
N THR A 165 -2.05 16.54 -2.22
CA THR A 165 -1.55 15.70 -3.30
C THR A 165 -2.44 14.48 -3.53
N VAL A 166 -2.87 13.78 -2.49
CA VAL A 166 -3.68 12.55 -2.62
C VAL A 166 -5.17 12.84 -2.74
N ASP A 167 -5.87 12.00 -3.50
CA ASP A 167 -7.32 12.06 -3.70
C ASP A 167 -8.08 11.16 -2.70
N ALA A 168 -7.40 10.19 -2.10
CA ALA A 168 -7.91 9.35 -1.02
C ALA A 168 -6.76 8.68 -0.26
N ILE A 169 -7.08 8.14 0.92
CA ILE A 169 -6.20 7.23 1.65
C ILE A 169 -6.84 5.84 1.74
N ALA A 170 -6.02 4.81 1.76
CA ALA A 170 -6.42 3.44 2.03
C ALA A 170 -5.61 2.91 3.21
N GLN A 171 -6.24 2.20 4.14
CA GLN A 171 -5.55 1.58 5.27
C GLN A 171 -5.86 0.10 5.31
N GLU A 172 -4.82 -0.72 5.33
CA GLU A 172 -4.96 -2.14 5.56
C GLU A 172 -5.07 -2.46 7.06
N GLN A 173 -5.72 -3.57 7.36
CA GLN A 173 -5.73 -4.22 8.67
C GLN A 173 -6.21 -3.33 9.82
N VAL A 174 -7.20 -2.46 9.58
CA VAL A 174 -7.77 -1.60 10.63
C VAL A 174 -8.30 -2.47 11.78
N TRP A 175 -8.89 -3.62 11.47
CA TRP A 175 -9.53 -4.50 12.42
C TRP A 175 -8.98 -5.92 12.45
N PHE A 176 -8.61 -6.48 11.30
CA PHE A 176 -8.14 -7.86 11.17
C PHE A 176 -6.99 -8.01 10.16
N ASP A 177 -6.07 -8.90 10.51
CA ASP A 177 -4.88 -9.24 9.75
C ASP A 177 -4.87 -10.70 9.26
N GLY A 178 -3.95 -11.02 8.36
CA GLY A 178 -3.49 -12.35 7.99
C GLY A 178 -1.99 -12.33 7.64
N ALA A 179 -1.38 -13.50 7.51
CA ALA A 179 0.04 -13.65 7.19
C ALA A 179 0.35 -13.37 5.72
N ALA A 180 1.55 -12.84 5.44
CA ALA A 180 2.02 -12.54 4.08
C ALA A 180 1.97 -13.76 3.12
N ASP A 181 2.21 -14.97 3.64
CA ASP A 181 2.09 -16.22 2.87
C ASP A 181 0.64 -16.74 2.74
N ASN A 182 -0.33 -15.95 3.20
CA ASN A 182 -1.76 -16.25 3.27
C ASN A 182 -2.07 -17.47 4.17
N ASP A 183 -1.24 -17.75 5.18
CA ASP A 183 -1.48 -18.75 6.24
C ASP A 183 -1.12 -18.21 7.66
N PRO A 184 -2.10 -17.69 8.44
CA PRO A 184 -3.52 -17.66 8.13
C PRO A 184 -3.87 -16.60 7.08
N SER A 185 -4.90 -16.87 6.28
CA SER A 185 -5.37 -15.95 5.23
C SER A 185 -6.10 -14.70 5.74
N GLY A 186 -6.28 -14.56 7.05
CA GLY A 186 -7.05 -13.49 7.69
C GLY A 186 -7.48 -13.85 9.11
N ASP A 187 -8.44 -13.08 9.64
CA ASP A 187 -9.12 -13.26 10.93
C ASP A 187 -8.24 -13.14 12.18
N CYS A 188 -7.03 -12.59 12.07
CA CYS A 188 -6.23 -12.25 13.23
C CYS A 188 -6.65 -10.87 13.77
N PRO A 189 -7.41 -10.79 14.88
CA PRO A 189 -7.93 -9.51 15.34
C PRO A 189 -6.80 -8.63 15.88
N LEU A 190 -6.79 -7.35 15.52
CA LEU A 190 -5.91 -6.37 16.14
C LEU A 190 -6.40 -6.00 17.56
N PRO A 191 -5.50 -5.61 18.47
CA PRO A 191 -5.89 -5.03 19.75
C PRO A 191 -6.63 -3.71 19.51
N ARG A 192 -7.84 -3.56 20.05
CA ARG A 192 -8.68 -2.38 19.75
C ARG A 192 -8.18 -1.07 20.36
N THR A 193 -7.46 -1.14 21.47
CA THR A 193 -7.03 0.02 22.27
C THR A 193 -5.58 -0.18 22.68
N GLU A 194 -4.88 0.92 22.92
CA GLU A 194 -3.46 0.89 23.24
C GLU A 194 -3.13 0.09 24.51
N ASP A 195 -4.00 0.13 25.53
CA ASP A 195 -3.83 -0.63 26.77
C ASP A 195 -3.96 -2.16 26.60
N LYS A 196 -4.45 -2.62 25.44
CA LYS A 196 -4.59 -4.05 25.13
C LYS A 196 -3.43 -4.60 24.34
N VAL A 197 -2.60 -3.75 23.74
CA VAL A 197 -1.37 -4.13 23.08
C VAL A 197 -0.51 -4.91 24.08
N GLU A 198 0.04 -6.06 23.65
CA GLU A 198 0.79 -7.02 24.49
C GLU A 198 0.06 -7.56 25.74
N SER A 199 -1.24 -7.33 25.91
CA SER A 199 -1.94 -7.79 27.12
C SER A 199 -2.18 -9.29 27.08
N ASP A 200 -2.05 -9.97 28.24
CA ASP A 200 -2.35 -11.40 28.36
C ASP A 200 -3.75 -11.76 27.82
N ALA A 201 -4.72 -10.87 28.02
CA ALA A 201 -6.09 -11.04 27.54
C ALA A 201 -6.16 -11.02 26.01
N TYR A 202 -5.44 -10.10 25.36
CA TYR A 202 -5.32 -10.04 23.91
C TYR A 202 -4.65 -11.30 23.36
N VAL A 203 -3.44 -11.62 23.82
CA VAL A 203 -2.66 -12.76 23.30
C VAL A 203 -3.40 -14.09 23.51
N THR A 204 -4.09 -14.24 24.64
CA THR A 204 -4.87 -15.47 24.93
C THR A 204 -6.08 -15.64 24.02
N GLN A 205 -6.66 -14.55 23.48
CA GLN A 205 -7.82 -14.61 22.59
C GLN A 205 -7.46 -14.99 21.16
N LEU A 206 -6.20 -14.80 20.75
CA LEU A 206 -5.73 -15.15 19.41
C LEU A 206 -5.89 -16.65 19.17
N SER A 207 -6.30 -16.99 17.94
CA SER A 207 -6.25 -18.37 17.44
C SER A 207 -4.79 -18.87 17.44
N ALA A 208 -4.58 -20.18 17.40
CA ALA A 208 -3.21 -20.71 17.39
C ALA A 208 -2.37 -20.18 16.19
N PRO A 209 -2.89 -20.14 14.94
CA PRO A 209 -2.16 -19.54 13.82
C PRO A 209 -1.86 -18.04 14.02
N CYS A 210 -2.83 -17.26 14.51
CA CYS A 210 -2.60 -15.83 14.74
C CYS A 210 -1.61 -15.56 15.88
N ARG A 211 -1.56 -16.44 16.88
CA ARG A 211 -0.56 -16.34 17.95
C ARG A 211 0.83 -16.68 17.44
N GLU A 212 0.96 -17.67 16.58
CA GLU A 212 2.24 -18.00 15.93
C GLU A 212 2.73 -16.82 15.07
N LEU A 213 1.85 -16.19 14.29
CA LEU A 213 2.16 -14.99 13.53
C LEU A 213 2.66 -13.85 14.43
N TYR A 214 1.91 -13.56 15.51
CA TYR A 214 2.28 -12.57 16.53
C TYR A 214 3.64 -12.87 17.18
N GLU A 215 3.92 -14.13 17.53
CA GLU A 215 5.21 -14.49 18.15
C GLU A 215 6.39 -14.44 17.16
N MET A 216 6.13 -14.65 15.86
CA MET A 216 7.15 -14.71 14.83
C MET A 216 7.57 -13.33 14.32
N PHE A 217 6.65 -12.37 14.25
CA PHE A 217 6.89 -11.02 13.72
C PHE A 217 6.57 -9.95 14.77
N PRO A 218 7.54 -9.61 15.65
CA PRO A 218 7.34 -8.64 16.72
C PRO A 218 7.06 -7.21 16.22
N ASP A 219 7.40 -6.94 14.96
CA ASP A 219 7.18 -5.64 14.30
C ASP A 219 5.88 -5.64 13.46
N SER A 220 5.13 -6.75 13.45
CA SER A 220 3.86 -6.83 12.71
C SER A 220 2.76 -6.00 13.36
N ILE A 221 1.75 -5.69 12.57
CA ILE A 221 0.58 -4.89 12.98
C ILE A 221 -0.30 -5.57 14.06
N LEU A 222 -0.09 -6.84 14.39
CA LEU A 222 -0.70 -7.47 15.57
C LEU A 222 -0.21 -6.87 16.90
N HIS A 223 0.90 -6.11 16.86
CA HIS A 223 1.44 -5.35 17.98
C HIS A 223 1.02 -3.87 17.96
N VAL A 224 0.11 -3.48 17.05
CA VAL A 224 -0.36 -2.09 16.90
C VAL A 224 -1.86 -2.03 17.17
N SER A 225 -2.31 -0.98 17.87
CA SER A 225 -3.73 -0.83 18.17
C SER A 225 -4.54 -0.27 17.00
N SER A 226 -5.77 -0.76 16.81
CA SER A 226 -6.73 -0.16 15.86
C SER A 226 -6.94 1.33 16.17
N GLU A 227 -6.93 1.72 17.45
CA GLU A 227 -7.10 3.11 17.89
C GLU A 227 -6.05 4.06 17.30
N SER A 228 -4.79 3.62 17.18
CA SER A 228 -3.70 4.40 16.58
C SER A 228 -3.96 4.75 15.12
N TYR A 229 -4.41 3.79 14.31
CA TYR A 229 -4.81 4.07 12.92
C TYR A 229 -6.04 4.97 12.86
N LEU A 230 -7.07 4.65 13.66
CA LEU A 230 -8.32 5.42 13.68
C LEU A 230 -8.10 6.89 13.99
N TYR A 231 -7.09 7.25 14.80
CA TYR A 231 -6.74 8.65 15.06
C TYR A 231 -6.50 9.41 13.74
N TYR A 232 -5.58 8.93 12.91
CA TYR A 232 -5.22 9.59 11.65
C TYR A 232 -6.31 9.44 10.58
N LEU A 233 -6.95 8.28 10.48
CA LEU A 233 -8.06 8.08 9.52
C LEU A 233 -9.23 9.03 9.78
N ASN A 234 -9.54 9.33 11.05
CA ASN A 234 -10.56 10.31 11.39
C ASN A 234 -10.14 11.74 11.05
N ILE A 235 -8.85 12.07 11.14
CA ILE A 235 -8.32 13.36 10.67
C ILE A 235 -8.53 13.48 9.16
N ALA A 236 -8.15 12.48 8.37
CA ALA A 236 -8.35 12.46 6.93
C ALA A 236 -9.83 12.62 6.55
N HIS A 237 -10.70 11.84 7.19
CA HIS A 237 -12.14 11.92 6.97
C HIS A 237 -12.71 13.30 7.30
N ALA A 238 -12.26 13.91 8.42
CA ALA A 238 -12.68 15.25 8.82
C ALA A 238 -12.19 16.34 7.86
N GLN A 239 -11.06 16.14 7.17
CA GLN A 239 -10.57 16.99 6.09
C GLN A 239 -11.33 16.79 4.77
N GLY A 240 -12.23 15.81 4.69
CA GLY A 240 -13.01 15.50 3.50
C GLY A 240 -12.32 14.53 2.53
N ILE A 241 -11.20 13.92 2.95
CA ILE A 241 -10.48 12.92 2.16
C ILE A 241 -11.23 11.57 2.31
N PRO A 242 -11.61 10.91 1.22
CA PRO A 242 -12.15 9.55 1.27
C PRO A 242 -11.17 8.59 1.95
N VAL A 243 -11.70 7.75 2.84
CA VAL A 243 -10.94 6.71 3.54
C VAL A 243 -11.44 5.35 3.09
N PHE A 244 -10.58 4.60 2.40
CA PHE A 244 -10.78 3.19 2.10
C PHE A 244 -10.17 2.35 3.23
N THR A 245 -10.83 1.26 3.63
CA THR A 245 -10.24 0.28 4.55
C THR A 245 -10.21 -1.08 3.89
N VAL A 246 -9.13 -1.82 4.06
CA VAL A 246 -8.99 -3.20 3.58
C VAL A 246 -8.72 -4.09 4.79
N ASP A 247 -9.62 -5.02 5.06
CA ASP A 247 -9.49 -5.95 6.18
C ASP A 247 -9.48 -7.40 5.71
N TYR A 248 -8.67 -8.21 6.37
CA TYR A 248 -8.49 -9.62 6.05
C TYR A 248 -9.31 -10.47 7.01
N SER A 249 -10.55 -10.80 6.66
CA SER A 249 -11.46 -11.42 7.62
C SER A 249 -12.66 -12.14 7.00
N GLU A 250 -13.11 -13.20 7.68
CA GLU A 250 -14.41 -13.83 7.46
C GLU A 250 -15.55 -13.11 8.22
N ASN A 251 -15.23 -12.18 9.14
CA ASN A 251 -16.20 -11.34 9.87
C ASN A 251 -16.75 -10.18 9.01
N ILE A 252 -17.07 -10.48 7.75
CA ILE A 252 -17.39 -9.53 6.67
C ILE A 252 -18.46 -8.51 7.11
N ALA A 253 -19.61 -8.98 7.58
CA ALA A 253 -20.72 -8.11 7.95
C ALA A 253 -20.38 -7.14 9.09
N TRP A 254 -19.56 -7.60 10.05
CA TRP A 254 -19.12 -6.78 11.18
C TRP A 254 -18.16 -5.69 10.69
N VAL A 255 -17.16 -6.03 9.89
CA VAL A 255 -16.21 -5.04 9.33
C VAL A 255 -16.93 -3.99 8.51
N TYR A 256 -17.80 -4.42 7.58
CA TYR A 256 -18.58 -3.52 6.74
C TYR A 256 -19.44 -2.57 7.58
N GLN A 257 -20.10 -3.06 8.62
CA GLN A 257 -20.91 -2.23 9.50
C GLN A 257 -20.03 -1.23 10.27
N THR A 258 -18.99 -1.72 10.96
CA THR A 258 -18.16 -0.90 11.85
C THR A 258 -17.39 0.19 11.08
N SER A 259 -16.77 -0.13 9.94
CA SER A 259 -16.07 0.88 9.13
C SER A 259 -17.03 1.92 8.54
N ARG A 260 -18.25 1.52 8.12
CA ARG A 260 -19.25 2.47 7.59
C ARG A 260 -19.83 3.38 8.67
N GLU A 261 -19.95 2.91 9.91
CA GLU A 261 -20.37 3.75 11.05
C GLU A 261 -19.36 4.89 11.32
N LEU A 262 -18.10 4.73 10.91
CA LEU A 262 -17.04 5.74 10.98
C LEU A 262 -16.98 6.63 9.72
N GLY A 263 -17.81 6.38 8.71
CA GLY A 263 -17.80 7.14 7.45
C GLY A 263 -16.79 6.63 6.41
N PHE A 264 -16.17 5.47 6.65
CA PHE A 264 -15.19 4.88 5.74
C PHE A 264 -15.82 3.99 4.66
N ILE A 265 -15.03 3.64 3.65
CA ILE A 265 -15.41 2.80 2.50
C ILE A 265 -14.68 1.45 2.61
N PRO A 266 -15.28 0.44 3.28
CA PRO A 266 -14.61 -0.83 3.53
C PRO A 266 -14.61 -1.79 2.34
N PHE A 267 -13.53 -2.55 2.26
CA PHE A 267 -13.34 -3.75 1.47
C PHE A 267 -12.85 -4.88 2.39
N VAL A 268 -13.41 -6.08 2.21
CA VAL A 268 -13.00 -7.27 2.97
C VAL A 268 -12.59 -8.36 1.99
N SER A 269 -11.44 -8.96 2.26
CA SER A 269 -10.84 -10.01 1.42
C SER A 269 -10.07 -11.01 2.30
N ASN A 270 -9.38 -11.94 1.66
CA ASN A 270 -8.27 -12.69 2.24
C ASN A 270 -6.94 -11.99 1.94
N ARG A 271 -5.86 -12.37 2.63
CA ARG A 271 -4.56 -11.70 2.56
C ARG A 271 -3.93 -11.73 1.17
N ALA A 272 -4.19 -12.77 0.37
CA ALA A 272 -3.74 -12.84 -1.03
C ALA A 272 -4.51 -11.92 -2.00
N LEU A 273 -5.57 -11.23 -1.54
CA LEU A 273 -6.40 -10.32 -2.35
C LEU A 273 -7.00 -10.95 -3.63
N ASP A 274 -7.17 -12.27 -3.65
CA ASP A 274 -7.73 -13.03 -4.77
C ASP A 274 -9.22 -13.36 -4.60
N GLN A 275 -9.83 -12.92 -3.49
CA GLN A 275 -11.26 -13.07 -3.21
C GLN A 275 -11.96 -11.72 -3.04
N PHE A 276 -13.19 -11.64 -3.54
CA PHE A 276 -14.06 -10.48 -3.35
C PHE A 276 -15.26 -10.87 -2.48
N HIS A 277 -15.31 -10.37 -1.24
CA HIS A 277 -16.45 -10.57 -0.34
C HIS A 277 -17.37 -9.34 -0.35
N PRO A 278 -18.47 -9.35 -1.13
CA PRO A 278 -19.38 -8.21 -1.16
C PRO A 278 -20.07 -8.01 0.19
N ALA A 279 -20.38 -6.75 0.50
CA ALA A 279 -21.30 -6.43 1.59
C ALA A 279 -22.62 -7.20 1.41
N GLN A 280 -22.98 -8.00 2.42
CA GLN A 280 -24.25 -8.72 2.47
C GLN A 280 -25.41 -7.80 2.88
#